data_AF-A0A1Y1ULE6-F1
#
_entry.id   AF-A0A1Y1ULE6-F1
#
_cell.length_a   1.000
_cell.length_b   1.000
_cell.length_c   1.000
_cell.angle_alpha   90.00
_cell.angle_beta   90.00
_cell.angle_gamma   90.00
#
_symmetry.space_group_name_H-M   'P 1'
#
loop_
_entity.id
_entity.type
_entity.pdbx_description
1 polymer ?
#
loop_
_entity_poly.entity_id
_entity_poly.type
_entity_poly.pdbx_seq_one_letter_code
_entity_poly.pdbx_strand_id
1 'polypeptide(L)'
;MYSVDIKMTLARLAKVMSSLGGLDSCLMLAQFSSPFIIALLLRLARLRASLARHVGVDKVGSEAQLYKRVEGITKAAGGISEARVIMRAFGLLPVILGLAKLHPKPIQSLQGITGALSSPKAIPTVQALSLAGYYSMEQLAWLGGKGVLDIAPLKIKQMSLWSVRCWAVYVFLELFKLNQTYSALRTRTRAIRSAKPKVSAKEAEGYEIPSVESTTVTEEKKPGVKNDNKQLDKEQLRKDWDTWRLSTLTNW
;
A
#
# COMPACT_ATOMS: atom_id res chain seq x y z
N MET A 1 36.59 -9.19 -6.01
CA MET A 1 35.54 -8.34 -6.60
C MET A 1 34.20 -8.33 -5.82
N TYR A 2 33.90 -9.30 -4.95
CA TYR A 2 32.63 -9.38 -4.18
C TYR A 2 32.47 -8.39 -3.00
N SER A 3 33.54 -7.74 -2.52
CA SER A 3 33.49 -6.95 -1.27
C SER A 3 32.90 -5.53 -1.47
N VAL A 4 32.99 -4.98 -2.69
CA VAL A 4 32.46 -3.65 -3.02
C VAL A 4 30.93 -3.67 -3.07
N ASP A 5 30.34 -4.72 -3.64
CA ASP A 5 28.88 -4.90 -3.71
C ASP A 5 28.23 -5.07 -2.34
N ILE A 6 28.89 -5.76 -1.39
CA ILE A 6 28.35 -5.94 -0.03
C ILE A 6 28.28 -4.59 0.70
N LYS A 7 29.32 -3.76 0.61
CA LYS A 7 29.30 -2.44 1.26
C LYS A 7 28.23 -1.52 0.66
N MET A 8 28.07 -1.55 -0.66
CA MET A 8 27.09 -0.74 -1.37
C MET A 8 25.64 -1.20 -1.11
N THR A 9 25.41 -2.51 -1.02
CA THR A 9 24.10 -3.06 -0.62
C THR A 9 23.79 -2.77 0.85
N LEU A 10 24.77 -2.88 1.76
CA LEU A 10 24.60 -2.53 3.17
C LEU A 10 24.29 -1.04 3.35
N ALA A 11 24.95 -0.15 2.62
CA ALA A 11 24.70 1.29 2.66
C ALA A 11 23.29 1.64 2.15
N ARG A 12 22.82 0.96 1.09
CA ARG A 12 21.44 1.09 0.60
C ARG A 12 20.43 0.57 1.62
N LEU A 13 20.71 -0.57 2.24
CA LEU A 13 19.85 -1.11 3.30
C LEU A 13 19.77 -0.16 4.51
N ALA A 14 20.90 0.36 4.94
CA ALA A 14 20.98 1.33 6.03
C ALA A 14 20.19 2.61 5.70
N LYS A 15 20.26 3.09 4.45
CA LYS A 15 19.47 4.24 3.99
C LYS A 15 17.97 3.96 3.91
N VAL A 16 17.57 2.73 3.59
CA VAL A 16 16.15 2.32 3.60
C VAL A 16 15.66 2.20 5.05
N MET A 17 16.41 1.52 5.90
CA MET A 17 16.07 1.34 7.32
C MET A 17 16.10 2.64 8.13
N SER A 18 16.86 3.66 7.70
CA SER A 18 16.88 4.97 8.36
C SER A 18 15.64 5.81 8.04
N SER A 19 14.89 5.47 6.99
CA SER A 19 13.61 6.12 6.70
C SER A 19 12.48 5.49 7.54
N LEU A 20 11.58 6.31 8.09
CA LEU A 20 10.46 5.82 8.91
C LEU A 20 9.60 4.79 8.14
N GLY A 21 9.39 5.00 6.84
CA GLY A 21 8.61 4.09 5.99
C GLY A 21 9.36 2.81 5.62
N GLY A 22 10.68 2.89 5.38
CA GLY A 22 11.50 1.71 5.10
C GLY A 22 11.67 0.83 6.33
N LEU A 23 11.75 1.42 7.53
CA LEU A 23 11.76 0.67 8.79
C LEU A 23 10.46 -0.14 8.99
N ASP A 24 9.28 0.47 8.85
CA ASP A 24 8.01 -0.28 8.96
C ASP A 24 7.89 -1.38 7.89
N SER A 25 8.40 -1.14 6.68
CA SER A 25 8.43 -2.14 5.61
C SER A 25 9.34 -3.33 5.94
N CYS A 26 10.53 -3.07 6.50
CA CYS A 26 11.44 -4.12 6.97
C CYS A 26 10.83 -4.90 8.15
N LEU A 27 10.17 -4.22 9.09
CA LEU A 27 9.50 -4.85 10.22
C LEU A 27 8.28 -5.66 9.78
N MET A 28 7.52 -5.19 8.79
CA MET A 28 6.47 -5.97 8.12
C MET A 28 7.05 -7.24 7.53
N LEU A 29 8.14 -7.14 6.76
CA LEU A 29 8.76 -8.29 6.12
C LEU A 29 9.26 -9.30 7.15
N ALA A 30 9.90 -8.84 8.23
CA ALA A 30 10.32 -9.71 9.34
C ALA A 30 9.12 -10.40 10.02
N GLN A 31 8.04 -9.66 10.28
CA GLN A 31 6.84 -10.20 10.89
C GLN A 31 6.17 -11.27 10.00
N PHE A 32 5.96 -10.97 8.71
CA PHE A 32 5.26 -11.88 7.79
C PHE A 32 6.13 -13.04 7.29
N SER A 33 7.45 -12.90 7.29
CA SER A 33 8.37 -14.02 6.98
C SER A 33 8.56 -14.98 8.15
N SER A 34 8.32 -14.53 9.40
CA SER A 34 8.52 -15.35 10.60
C SER A 34 7.76 -16.69 10.60
N PRO A 35 6.47 -16.80 10.20
CA PRO A 35 5.77 -18.08 10.20
C PRO A 35 6.32 -19.04 9.16
N PHE A 36 6.82 -18.52 8.03
CA PHE A 36 7.47 -19.32 7.00
C PHE A 36 8.79 -19.89 7.51
N ILE A 37 9.61 -19.08 8.17
CA ILE A 37 10.88 -19.51 8.77
C ILE A 37 10.61 -20.55 9.88
N ILE A 38 9.62 -20.32 10.74
CA ILE A 38 9.22 -21.27 11.79
C ILE A 38 8.76 -22.59 11.17
N ALA A 39 7.88 -22.55 10.16
CA ALA A 39 7.41 -23.75 9.47
C ALA A 39 8.56 -24.51 8.79
N LEU A 40 9.50 -23.80 8.17
CA LEU A 40 10.69 -24.39 7.55
C LEU A 40 11.58 -25.06 8.60
N LEU A 41 11.86 -24.40 9.72
CA LEU A 41 12.67 -24.96 10.81
C LEU A 41 12.02 -26.19 11.45
N LEU A 42 10.70 -26.15 11.67
CA LEU A 42 9.95 -27.30 12.18
C LEU A 42 9.91 -28.46 11.18
N ARG A 43 9.79 -28.15 9.88
CA ARG A 43 9.86 -29.17 8.81
C ARG A 43 11.25 -29.79 8.73
N LEU A 44 12.32 -29.00 8.85
CA LEU A 44 13.70 -29.48 8.91
C LEU A 44 13.96 -30.32 10.17
N ALA A 45 13.41 -29.93 11.32
CA ALA A 45 13.48 -30.71 12.55
C ALA A 45 12.79 -32.09 12.36
N ARG A 46 11.58 -32.13 11.80
CA ARG A 46 10.87 -33.39 11.50
C ARG A 46 11.63 -34.27 10.50
N LEU A 47 12.21 -33.68 9.45
CA LEU A 47 13.01 -34.43 8.46
C LEU A 47 14.27 -35.03 9.11
N ARG A 48 14.96 -34.27 9.96
CA ARG A 48 16.12 -34.76 10.72
C ARG A 48 15.73 -35.85 11.71
N ALA A 49 14.62 -35.70 12.43
CA ALA A 49 14.08 -36.72 13.33
C ALA A 49 13.72 -38.01 12.57
N SER A 50 13.17 -37.88 11.35
CA SER A 50 12.86 -39.03 10.51
C SER A 50 14.12 -39.76 10.03
N LEU A 51 15.15 -39.01 9.63
CA LEU A 51 16.44 -39.57 9.21
C LEU A 51 17.19 -40.22 10.37
N ALA A 52 17.18 -39.57 11.55
CA ALA A 52 17.82 -40.08 12.75
C ALA A 52 17.20 -41.41 13.22
N ARG A 53 15.88 -41.57 13.10
CA ARG A 53 15.18 -42.84 13.34
C ARG A 53 15.58 -43.96 12.38
N HIS A 54 15.92 -43.62 11.13
CA HIS A 54 16.39 -44.62 10.14
C HIS A 54 17.87 -44.99 10.33
N VAL A 55 18.67 -44.10 10.92
CA VAL A 55 20.13 -44.28 11.08
C VAL A 55 20.51 -44.69 12.52
N GLY A 56 19.55 -44.75 13.45
CA GLY A 56 19.77 -45.21 14.83
C GLY A 56 20.64 -44.27 15.67
N VAL A 57 20.68 -42.98 15.35
CA VAL A 57 21.54 -42.00 16.02
C VAL A 57 20.71 -41.11 16.95
N ASP A 58 20.86 -41.32 18.26
CA ASP A 58 20.22 -40.52 19.31
C ASP A 58 20.84 -39.11 19.40
N LYS A 59 20.26 -38.15 18.67
CA LYS A 59 20.64 -36.72 18.74
C LYS A 59 19.60 -35.91 19.51
N VAL A 60 19.40 -36.24 20.78
CA VAL A 60 18.52 -35.53 21.74
C VAL A 60 18.89 -34.04 21.88
N GLY A 61 20.15 -33.65 21.62
CA GLY A 61 20.61 -32.26 21.79
C GLY A 61 20.35 -31.29 20.62
N SER A 62 20.23 -31.78 19.37
CA SER A 62 20.14 -30.88 18.20
C SER A 62 18.73 -30.31 18.02
N GLU A 63 17.71 -31.09 18.37
CA GLU A 63 16.32 -30.65 18.28
C GLU A 63 16.00 -29.58 19.32
N ALA A 64 16.46 -29.75 20.57
CA ALA A 64 16.31 -28.77 21.64
C ALA A 64 16.88 -27.39 21.26
N GLN A 65 18.01 -27.35 20.54
CA GLN A 65 18.59 -26.11 20.03
C GLN A 65 17.73 -25.47 18.93
N LEU A 66 17.11 -26.27 18.04
CA LEU A 66 16.21 -25.78 17.01
C LEU A 66 14.91 -25.23 17.63
N TYR A 67 14.34 -25.92 18.62
CA TYR A 67 13.17 -25.44 19.35
C TYR A 67 13.46 -24.12 20.08
N LYS A 68 14.61 -23.99 20.74
CA LYS A 68 15.04 -22.72 21.37
C LYS A 68 15.18 -21.58 20.34
N ARG A 69 15.68 -21.88 19.12
CA ARG A 69 15.75 -20.89 18.03
C ARG A 69 14.37 -20.50 17.52
N VAL A 70 13.47 -21.47 17.35
CA VAL A 70 12.07 -21.22 16.96
C VAL A 70 11.36 -20.38 18.02
N GLU A 71 11.56 -20.67 19.30
CA GLU A 71 11.01 -19.88 20.41
C GLU A 71 11.56 -18.44 20.38
N GLY A 72 12.87 -18.27 20.15
CA GLY A 72 13.49 -16.96 20.00
C GLY A 72 12.93 -16.15 18.83
N ILE A 73 12.75 -16.78 17.66
CA ILE A 73 12.14 -16.14 16.48
C ILE A 73 10.68 -15.78 16.76
N THR A 74 9.93 -16.65 17.46
CA THR A 74 8.53 -16.40 17.81
C THR A 74 8.40 -15.22 18.77
N LYS A 75 9.25 -15.14 19.79
CA LYS A 75 9.32 -14.01 20.73
C LYS A 75 9.70 -12.71 20.01
N ALA A 76 10.69 -12.76 19.12
CA ALA A 76 11.10 -11.60 18.32
C ALA A 76 9.98 -11.12 17.40
N ALA A 77 9.29 -12.02 16.71
CA ALA A 77 8.14 -11.69 15.86
C ALA A 77 6.99 -11.07 16.66
N GLY A 78 6.73 -11.59 17.87
CA GLY A 78 5.77 -10.99 18.81
C GLY A 78 6.16 -9.56 19.19
N GLY A 79 7.41 -9.34 19.61
CA GLY A 79 7.91 -8.00 19.96
C GLY A 79 7.88 -7.01 18.80
N ILE A 80 8.20 -7.46 17.58
CA ILE A 80 8.08 -6.65 16.37
C ILE A 80 6.62 -6.27 16.11
N SER A 81 5.69 -7.22 16.26
CA SER A 81 4.26 -6.95 16.10
C SER A 81 3.78 -5.89 17.11
N GLU A 82 4.21 -5.97 18.37
CA GLU A 82 3.88 -4.98 19.40
C GLU A 82 4.44 -3.59 19.09
N ALA A 83 5.72 -3.52 18.68
CA ALA A 83 6.34 -2.26 18.27
C ALA A 83 5.57 -1.60 17.12
N ARG A 84 5.05 -2.39 16.17
CA ARG A 84 4.26 -1.89 15.04
C ARG A 84 2.90 -1.35 15.47
N VAL A 85 2.25 -1.96 16.44
CA VAL A 85 1.01 -1.41 17.02
C VAL A 85 1.28 -0.03 17.63
N ILE A 86 2.39 0.12 18.35
CA ILE A 86 2.80 1.42 18.94
C ILE A 86 3.12 2.45 17.85
N MET A 87 3.90 2.09 16.82
CA MET A 87 4.21 3.01 15.71
C MET A 87 2.94 3.48 14.99
N ARG A 88 1.96 2.58 14.79
CA ARG A 88 0.66 2.93 14.20
C ARG A 88 -0.17 3.84 15.10
N ALA A 89 -0.03 3.75 16.43
CA ALA A 89 -0.67 4.68 17.35
C ALA A 89 -0.22 6.13 17.07
N PHE A 90 1.07 6.36 16.83
CA PHE A 90 1.58 7.68 16.42
C PHE A 90 1.10 8.09 15.02
N GLY A 91 0.84 7.12 14.14
CA GLY A 91 0.19 7.33 12.84
C GLY A 91 -1.26 7.84 12.91
N LEU A 92 -1.91 7.80 14.08
CA LEU A 92 -3.26 8.35 14.26
C LEU A 92 -3.26 9.89 14.26
N LEU A 93 -2.19 10.52 14.75
CA LEU A 93 -2.05 11.98 14.80
C LEU A 93 -2.21 12.65 13.43
N PRO A 94 -1.47 12.25 12.36
CA PRO A 94 -1.65 12.84 11.04
C PRO A 94 -3.04 12.58 10.45
N VAL A 95 -3.70 11.47 10.80
CA VAL A 95 -5.08 11.17 10.36
C VAL A 95 -6.06 12.16 10.99
N ILE A 96 -5.95 12.41 12.30
CA ILE A 96 -6.79 13.37 13.01
C ILE A 96 -6.51 14.80 12.52
N LEU A 97 -5.23 15.17 12.33
CA LEU A 97 -4.86 16.47 11.77
C LEU A 97 -5.38 16.66 10.34
N GLY A 98 -5.32 15.62 9.51
CA GLY A 98 -5.89 15.62 8.17
C GLY A 98 -7.41 15.80 8.19
N LEU A 99 -8.10 15.13 9.11
CA LEU A 99 -9.54 15.26 9.29
C LEU A 99 -9.93 16.66 9.79
N ALA A 100 -9.17 17.23 10.72
CA ALA A 100 -9.38 18.59 11.24
C ALA A 100 -9.12 19.67 10.18
N LYS A 101 -8.15 19.46 9.28
CA LYS A 101 -7.91 20.36 8.14
C LYS A 101 -9.03 20.28 7.09
N LEU A 102 -9.64 19.11 6.92
CA LEU A 102 -10.69 18.89 5.92
C LEU A 102 -12.05 19.47 6.36
N HIS A 103 -12.31 19.49 7.66
CA HIS A 103 -13.55 20.01 8.25
C HIS A 103 -13.25 21.01 9.38
N PRO A 104 -13.44 22.33 9.17
CA PRO A 104 -13.21 23.34 10.22
C PRO A 104 -14.14 23.19 11.43
N LYS A 105 -15.21 22.38 11.32
CA LYS A 105 -16.09 21.95 12.44
C LYS A 105 -16.34 20.43 12.36
N PRO A 106 -15.43 19.59 12.87
CA PRO A 106 -15.48 18.14 12.66
C PRO A 106 -16.71 17.48 13.30
N ILE A 107 -17.14 17.96 14.47
CA ILE A 107 -18.24 17.34 15.25
C ILE A 107 -19.60 17.56 14.56
N GLN A 108 -19.83 18.72 13.94
CA GLN A 108 -21.09 19.02 13.25
C GLN A 108 -21.18 18.31 11.89
N SER A 109 -20.05 18.08 11.20
CA SER A 109 -20.04 17.31 9.94
C SER A 109 -20.14 15.79 10.16
N LEU A 110 -19.69 15.28 11.31
CA LEU A 110 -19.86 13.89 11.74
C LEU A 110 -21.34 13.50 11.96
N GLN A 111 -22.17 14.42 12.46
CA GLN A 111 -23.61 14.17 12.67
C GLN A 111 -24.39 14.02 11.34
N GLY A 112 -23.85 14.55 10.24
CA GLY A 112 -24.45 14.48 8.89
C GLY A 112 -23.89 13.38 7.98
N ILE A 113 -23.12 12.40 8.50
CA ILE A 113 -22.42 11.39 7.67
C ILE A 113 -23.35 10.58 6.75
N THR A 114 -24.61 10.37 7.15
CA THR A 114 -25.60 9.68 6.31
C THR A 114 -26.04 10.50 5.10
N GLY A 115 -26.03 11.84 5.20
CA GLY A 115 -26.31 12.76 4.08
C GLY A 115 -25.06 13.25 3.34
N ALA A 116 -23.88 13.14 3.97
CA ALA A 116 -22.63 13.62 3.41
C ALA A 116 -22.07 12.74 2.29
N LEU A 117 -22.53 11.48 2.14
CA LEU A 117 -22.05 10.53 1.11
C LEU A 117 -22.19 11.02 -0.33
N SER A 118 -23.09 12.00 -0.59
CA SER A 118 -23.29 12.60 -1.91
C SER A 118 -22.32 13.74 -2.24
N SER A 119 -21.49 14.18 -1.29
CA SER A 119 -20.52 15.26 -1.48
C SER A 119 -19.17 14.71 -1.98
N PRO A 120 -18.45 15.41 -2.88
CA PRO A 120 -17.11 15.01 -3.32
C PRO A 120 -16.09 14.93 -2.17
N LYS A 121 -16.39 15.50 -0.99
CA LYS A 121 -15.56 15.41 0.23
C LYS A 121 -15.89 14.21 1.13
N ALA A 122 -16.91 13.42 0.82
CA ALA A 122 -17.37 12.32 1.67
C ALA A 122 -16.38 11.16 1.70
N ILE A 123 -15.89 10.77 0.52
CA ILE A 123 -14.96 9.64 0.34
C ILE A 123 -13.71 9.81 1.21
N PRO A 124 -12.95 10.93 1.15
CA PRO A 124 -11.78 11.11 2.00
C PRO A 124 -12.13 11.19 3.49
N THR A 125 -13.33 11.66 3.83
CA THR A 125 -13.79 11.74 5.23
C THR A 125 -14.07 10.34 5.80
N VAL A 126 -14.81 9.51 5.06
CA VAL A 126 -15.09 8.11 5.44
C VAL A 126 -13.80 7.30 5.45
N GLN A 127 -12.86 7.58 4.55
CA GLN A 127 -11.55 6.98 4.54
C GLN A 127 -10.75 7.32 5.81
N ALA A 128 -10.68 8.61 6.19
CA ALA A 128 -10.02 9.02 7.43
C ALA A 128 -10.73 8.45 8.67
N LEU A 129 -12.06 8.40 8.68
CA LEU A 129 -12.85 7.90 9.80
C LEU A 129 -12.71 6.38 9.98
N SER A 130 -12.74 5.61 8.89
CA SER A 130 -12.51 4.17 8.92
C SER A 130 -11.10 3.84 9.42
N LEU A 131 -10.11 4.63 9.01
CA LEU A 131 -8.72 4.48 9.47
C LEU A 131 -8.55 4.88 10.95
N ALA A 132 -9.21 5.95 11.40
CA ALA A 132 -9.23 6.33 12.81
C ALA A 132 -9.87 5.24 13.68
N GLY A 133 -11.02 4.71 13.25
CA GLY A 133 -11.69 3.61 13.94
C GLY A 133 -10.83 2.33 13.98
N TYR A 134 -10.18 1.98 12.86
CA TYR A 134 -9.23 0.86 12.79
C TYR A 134 -8.15 0.97 13.87
N TYR A 135 -7.45 2.12 13.91
CA TYR A 135 -6.37 2.34 14.86
C TYR A 135 -6.86 2.39 16.30
N SER A 136 -7.91 3.14 16.61
CA SER A 136 -8.42 3.23 17.99
C SER A 136 -8.85 1.87 18.54
N MET A 137 -9.56 1.06 17.75
CA MET A 137 -9.97 -0.29 18.16
C MET A 137 -8.79 -1.25 18.28
N GLU A 138 -7.79 -1.14 17.41
CA GLU A 138 -6.56 -1.95 17.50
C GLU A 138 -5.80 -1.64 18.80
N GLN A 139 -5.66 -0.36 19.16
CA GLN A 139 -5.01 0.04 20.42
C GLN A 139 -5.79 -0.44 21.63
N LEU A 140 -7.13 -0.32 21.64
CA LEU A 140 -7.94 -0.80 22.75
C LEU A 140 -7.83 -2.32 22.94
N ALA A 141 -7.83 -3.08 21.84
CA ALA A 141 -7.63 -4.52 21.89
C ALA A 141 -6.22 -4.88 22.41
N TRP A 142 -5.20 -4.13 22.02
CA TRP A 142 -3.83 -4.32 22.49
C TRP A 142 -3.67 -3.97 23.98
N LEU A 143 -4.20 -2.83 24.45
CA LEU A 143 -4.19 -2.45 25.87
C LEU A 143 -4.95 -3.46 26.73
N GLY A 144 -6.11 -3.93 26.27
CA GLY A 144 -6.87 -4.99 26.93
C GLY A 144 -6.09 -6.30 27.00
N GLY A 145 -5.39 -6.68 25.93
CA GLY A 145 -4.55 -7.88 25.90
C GLY A 145 -3.34 -7.83 26.84
N LYS A 146 -2.88 -6.62 27.18
CA LYS A 146 -1.81 -6.40 28.18
C LYS A 146 -2.33 -6.33 29.62
N GLY A 147 -3.64 -6.37 29.84
CA GLY A 147 -4.25 -6.25 31.16
C GLY A 147 -4.24 -4.83 31.74
N VAL A 148 -4.03 -3.80 30.90
CA VAL A 148 -4.11 -2.39 31.33
C VAL A 148 -5.57 -1.96 31.50
N LEU A 149 -6.47 -2.57 30.73
CA LEU A 149 -7.91 -2.35 30.80
C LEU A 149 -8.59 -3.66 31.19
N ASP A 150 -9.46 -3.61 32.21
CA ASP A 150 -10.28 -4.74 32.66
C ASP A 150 -11.40 -5.02 31.65
N ILE A 151 -11.02 -5.53 30.49
CA ILE A 151 -11.91 -5.87 29.39
C ILE A 151 -11.98 -7.39 29.29
N ALA A 152 -13.20 -7.94 29.28
CA ALA A 152 -13.40 -9.36 29.08
C ALA A 152 -12.72 -9.86 27.77
N PRO A 153 -12.10 -11.06 27.78
CA PRO A 153 -11.35 -11.57 26.62
C PRO A 153 -12.20 -11.74 25.36
N LEU A 154 -13.51 -11.98 25.53
CA LEU A 154 -14.47 -12.03 24.42
C LEU A 154 -14.62 -10.65 23.73
N LYS A 155 -14.65 -9.56 24.51
CA LYS A 155 -14.75 -8.20 23.97
C LYS A 155 -13.46 -7.79 23.26
N ILE A 156 -12.28 -8.20 23.75
CA ILE A 156 -11.00 -7.96 23.07
C ILE A 156 -11.00 -8.58 21.67
N LYS A 157 -11.45 -9.84 21.54
CA LYS A 157 -11.58 -10.50 20.23
C LYS A 157 -12.58 -9.79 19.32
N GLN A 158 -13.71 -9.33 19.85
CA GLN A 158 -14.68 -8.55 19.08
C GLN A 158 -14.09 -7.23 18.58
N MET A 159 -13.38 -6.47 19.43
CA MET A 159 -12.71 -5.22 19.04
C MET A 159 -11.68 -5.45 17.94
N SER A 160 -10.89 -6.53 18.04
CA SER A 160 -9.94 -6.92 17.00
C SER A 160 -10.65 -7.22 15.67
N LEU A 161 -11.77 -7.96 15.68
CA LEU A 161 -12.56 -8.22 14.47
C LEU A 161 -13.15 -6.95 13.85
N TRP A 162 -13.70 -6.05 14.68
CA TRP A 162 -14.24 -4.78 14.21
C TRP A 162 -13.15 -3.87 13.64
N SER A 163 -11.96 -3.87 14.25
CA SER A 163 -10.78 -3.18 13.71
C SER A 163 -10.48 -3.67 12.28
N VAL A 164 -10.40 -4.99 12.06
CA VAL A 164 -10.17 -5.57 10.71
C VAL A 164 -11.28 -5.20 9.73
N ARG A 165 -12.55 -5.15 10.18
CA ARG A 165 -13.67 -4.70 9.33
C ARG A 165 -13.53 -3.23 8.91
N CYS A 166 -13.16 -2.34 9.84
CA CYS A 166 -12.88 -0.94 9.53
C CYS A 166 -11.73 -0.80 8.54
N TRP A 167 -10.67 -1.59 8.69
CA TRP A 167 -9.57 -1.65 7.72
C TRP A 167 -10.04 -2.13 6.35
N ALA A 168 -10.89 -3.16 6.27
CA ALA A 168 -11.43 -3.66 5.01
C ALA A 168 -12.27 -2.59 4.29
N VAL A 169 -13.07 -1.82 5.02
CA VAL A 169 -13.80 -0.66 4.48
C VAL A 169 -12.82 0.36 3.88
N TYR A 170 -11.76 0.71 4.61
CA TYR A 170 -10.72 1.61 4.11
C TYR A 170 -10.10 1.10 2.80
N VAL A 171 -9.72 -0.19 2.73
CA VAL A 171 -9.13 -0.79 1.53
C VAL A 171 -10.10 -0.74 0.36
N PHE A 172 -11.37 -1.05 0.59
CA PHE A 172 -12.39 -0.97 -0.47
C PHE A 172 -12.56 0.45 -1.01
N LEU A 173 -12.57 1.46 -0.13
CA LEU A 173 -12.60 2.87 -0.53
C LEU A 173 -11.35 3.27 -1.32
N GLU A 174 -10.18 2.77 -0.94
CA GLU A 174 -8.93 3.05 -1.65
C GLU A 174 -8.92 2.42 -3.04
N LEU A 175 -9.39 1.18 -3.17
CA LEU A 175 -9.57 0.53 -4.48
C LEU A 175 -10.56 1.29 -5.36
N PHE A 176 -11.66 1.79 -4.76
CA PHE A 176 -12.63 2.59 -5.48
C PHE A 176 -12.03 3.90 -5.99
N LYS A 177 -11.28 4.62 -5.15
CA LYS A 177 -10.56 5.84 -5.51
C LYS A 177 -9.53 5.57 -6.61
N LEU A 178 -8.77 4.48 -6.50
CA LEU A 178 -7.80 4.07 -7.50
C LEU A 178 -8.47 3.79 -8.85
N ASN A 179 -9.62 3.10 -8.85
CA ASN A 179 -10.40 2.84 -10.06
C ASN A 179 -10.91 4.13 -10.71
N GLN A 180 -11.35 5.12 -9.92
CA GLN A 180 -11.74 6.43 -10.42
C GLN A 180 -10.56 7.16 -11.06
N THR A 181 -9.42 7.22 -10.36
CA THR A 181 -8.20 7.84 -10.87
C THR A 181 -7.70 7.15 -12.14
N TYR A 182 -7.68 5.82 -12.17
CA TYR A 182 -7.31 5.03 -13.33
C TYR A 182 -8.25 5.29 -14.52
N SER A 183 -9.55 5.36 -14.29
CA SER A 183 -10.54 5.65 -15.34
C SER A 183 -10.38 7.06 -15.91
N ALA A 184 -10.12 8.05 -15.05
CA ALA A 184 -9.84 9.42 -15.46
C ALA A 184 -8.55 9.52 -16.29
N LEU A 185 -7.47 8.86 -15.83
CA LEU A 185 -6.21 8.74 -16.56
C LEU A 185 -6.41 8.09 -17.92
N ARG A 186 -7.13 6.96 -17.99
CA ARG A 186 -7.40 6.26 -19.24
C ARG A 186 -8.17 7.13 -20.24
N THR A 187 -9.12 7.93 -19.76
CA THR A 187 -9.86 8.89 -20.60
C THR A 187 -8.93 9.99 -21.12
N ARG A 188 -8.06 10.55 -20.28
CA ARG A 188 -7.05 11.53 -20.68
C ARG A 188 -6.05 10.96 -21.69
N THR A 189 -5.54 9.76 -21.47
CA THR A 189 -4.63 9.09 -22.42
C THR A 189 -5.31 8.86 -23.78
N ARG A 190 -6.59 8.47 -23.79
CA ARG A 190 -7.37 8.34 -25.03
C ARG A 190 -7.57 9.69 -25.72
N ALA A 191 -7.88 10.74 -24.97
CA ALA A 191 -8.03 12.08 -25.50
C ALA A 191 -6.72 12.59 -26.12
N ILE A 192 -5.59 12.44 -25.43
CA ILE A 192 -4.26 12.79 -25.94
C ILE A 192 -3.92 11.96 -27.19
N ARG A 193 -4.18 10.64 -27.19
CA ARG A 193 -3.95 9.80 -28.38
C ARG A 193 -4.79 10.24 -29.58
N SER A 194 -6.02 10.69 -29.36
CA SER A 194 -6.90 11.21 -30.41
C SER A 194 -6.57 12.65 -30.83
N ALA A 195 -5.90 13.41 -29.97
CA ALA A 195 -5.50 14.79 -30.20
C ALA A 195 -4.08 14.91 -30.78
N LYS A 196 -3.28 13.83 -30.77
CA LYS A 196 -2.01 13.79 -31.48
C LYS A 196 -2.27 14.10 -32.96
N PRO A 197 -1.75 15.21 -33.50
CA PRO A 197 -1.85 15.47 -34.93
C PRO A 197 -1.15 14.32 -35.67
N LYS A 198 -1.72 13.88 -36.80
CA LYS A 198 -1.01 12.98 -37.71
C LYS A 198 0.27 13.70 -38.11
N VAL A 199 1.41 13.24 -37.59
CA VAL A 199 2.72 13.72 -38.01
C VAL A 199 2.80 13.42 -39.51
N SER A 200 2.73 14.47 -40.31
CA SER A 200 2.98 14.39 -41.75
C SER A 200 4.46 14.06 -41.92
N ALA A 201 4.79 13.12 -42.81
CA ALA A 201 6.15 12.63 -43.02
C ALA A 201 7.19 13.73 -43.29
N LYS A 202 6.74 14.93 -43.72
CA LYS A 202 7.60 16.11 -43.93
C LYS A 202 8.11 16.79 -42.64
N GLU A 203 7.48 16.58 -41.49
CA GLU A 203 7.90 17.15 -40.20
C GLU A 203 8.82 16.19 -39.41
N ALA A 204 9.00 14.96 -39.90
CA ALA A 204 9.80 13.90 -39.30
C ALA A 204 11.21 13.72 -39.91
N GLU A 205 11.59 14.54 -40.90
CA GLU A 205 12.88 14.45 -41.61
C GLU A 205 14.13 14.85 -40.77
N GLY A 206 14.01 14.95 -39.44
CA GLY A 206 15.13 15.29 -38.55
C GLY A 206 15.21 14.51 -37.25
N TYR A 207 14.33 13.52 -37.01
CA TYR A 207 14.36 12.69 -35.81
C TYR A 207 14.24 11.22 -36.19
N GLU A 208 15.28 10.44 -35.88
CA GLU A 208 15.24 8.98 -35.99
C GLU A 208 14.23 8.42 -34.99
N ILE A 209 13.13 7.87 -35.49
CA ILE A 209 12.15 7.15 -34.68
C ILE A 209 12.65 5.70 -34.56
N PRO A 210 12.91 5.17 -33.34
CA PRO A 210 13.15 3.75 -33.16
C PRO A 210 11.92 2.97 -33.63
N SER A 211 12.11 2.08 -34.60
CA SER A 211 11.06 1.27 -35.21
C SER A 211 10.40 0.36 -34.17
N VAL A 212 9.23 0.74 -33.66
CA VAL A 212 8.36 -0.18 -32.93
C VAL A 212 7.35 -0.73 -33.92
N GLU A 213 7.55 -2.01 -34.19
CA GLU A 213 6.77 -2.92 -35.00
C GLU A 213 5.26 -2.78 -34.79
N SER A 214 4.54 -2.78 -35.91
CA SER A 214 3.13 -2.46 -35.99
C SER A 214 2.26 -3.60 -35.46
N THR A 215 1.53 -3.40 -34.36
CA THR A 215 0.35 -4.20 -34.06
C THR A 215 -0.90 -3.40 -34.38
N THR A 216 -1.50 -3.73 -35.51
CA THR A 216 -2.82 -3.34 -35.95
C THR A 216 -3.87 -3.84 -34.96
N VAL A 217 -4.59 -2.93 -34.30
CA VAL A 217 -5.85 -3.26 -33.62
C VAL A 217 -6.94 -2.41 -34.23
N THR A 218 -7.76 -3.09 -35.01
CA THR A 218 -8.99 -2.65 -35.65
C THR A 218 -9.94 -1.96 -34.67
N GLU A 219 -10.35 -0.74 -35.01
CA GLU A 219 -11.38 0.03 -34.31
C GLU A 219 -12.76 -0.60 -34.52
N GLU A 220 -13.41 -1.05 -33.44
CA GLU A 220 -14.87 -1.18 -33.43
C GLU A 220 -15.52 0.08 -32.85
N LYS A 221 -16.44 0.63 -33.64
CA LYS A 221 -17.19 1.87 -33.44
C LYS A 221 -18.57 1.53 -32.86
N LYS A 222 -18.96 2.14 -31.73
CA LYS A 222 -20.39 2.36 -31.38
C LYS A 222 -20.59 3.59 -30.48
N PRO A 223 -21.80 4.19 -30.47
CA PRO A 223 -21.95 5.63 -30.48
C PRO A 223 -22.58 6.23 -29.22
N GLY A 224 -22.43 7.54 -29.09
CA GLY A 224 -23.46 8.42 -28.53
C GLY A 224 -23.37 8.74 -27.03
N VAL A 225 -22.64 9.80 -26.67
CA VAL A 225 -22.99 10.71 -25.56
C VAL A 225 -22.52 12.14 -25.90
N LYS A 226 -23.37 13.11 -25.56
CA LYS A 226 -23.52 14.52 -25.96
C LYS A 226 -22.25 15.38 -25.99
N ASN A 227 -22.25 16.37 -26.88
CA ASN A 227 -21.10 16.94 -27.58
C ASN A 227 -20.50 18.22 -26.96
N ASP A 228 -21.07 18.78 -25.90
CA ASP A 228 -20.69 20.13 -25.47
C ASP A 228 -19.48 20.14 -24.51
N ASN A 229 -19.31 19.09 -23.69
CA ASN A 229 -18.15 18.96 -22.80
C ASN A 229 -16.86 18.54 -23.54
N LYS A 230 -16.97 17.92 -24.73
CA LYS A 230 -15.79 17.42 -25.47
C LYS A 230 -14.98 18.54 -26.12
N GLN A 231 -15.60 19.67 -26.47
CA GLN A 231 -14.88 20.79 -27.08
C GLN A 231 -14.07 21.55 -26.03
N LEU A 232 -14.66 21.79 -24.85
CA LEU A 232 -14.00 22.47 -23.74
C LEU A 232 -12.79 21.66 -23.22
N ASP A 233 -12.94 20.34 -23.14
CA ASP A 233 -11.87 19.42 -22.74
C ASP A 233 -10.74 19.34 -23.79
N LYS A 234 -11.06 19.47 -25.09
CA LYS A 234 -10.06 19.50 -26.17
C LYS A 234 -9.24 20.80 -26.18
N GLU A 235 -9.87 21.94 -25.94
CA GLU A 235 -9.16 23.22 -25.87
C GLU A 235 -8.23 23.28 -24.66
N GLN A 236 -8.67 22.74 -23.53
CA GLN A 236 -7.85 22.68 -22.32
C GLN A 236 -6.65 21.73 -22.49
N LEU A 237 -6.86 20.57 -23.11
CA LEU A 237 -5.77 19.64 -23.45
C LEU A 237 -4.76 20.22 -24.44
N ARG A 238 -5.19 21.09 -25.37
CA ARG A 238 -4.28 21.82 -26.26
C ARG A 238 -3.40 22.79 -25.49
N LYS A 239 -3.98 23.57 -24.57
CA LYS A 239 -3.22 24.51 -23.71
C LYS A 239 -2.22 23.78 -22.82
N ASP A 240 -2.62 22.66 -22.21
CA ASP A 240 -1.72 21.84 -21.39
C ASP A 240 -0.56 21.25 -22.23
N TRP A 241 -0.84 20.85 -23.47
CA TRP A 241 0.17 20.36 -24.40
C TRP A 241 1.18 21.44 -24.80
N ASP A 242 0.71 22.65 -25.09
CA ASP A 242 1.57 23.77 -25.45
C ASP A 242 2.43 24.23 -24.25
N THR A 243 1.86 24.18 -23.04
CA THR A 243 2.58 24.50 -21.79
C THR A 243 3.66 23.46 -21.50
N TRP A 244 3.36 22.17 -21.68
CA TRP A 244 4.34 21.10 -21.56
C TRP A 244 5.46 21.27 -22.60
N ARG A 245 5.11 21.51 -23.88
CA ARG A 245 6.06 21.72 -24.97
C ARG A 245 7.02 22.88 -24.69
N LEU A 246 6.48 24.02 -24.24
CA LEU A 246 7.29 25.18 -23.84
C LEU A 246 8.22 24.84 -22.68
N SER A 247 7.72 24.17 -21.63
CA SER A 247 8.53 23.78 -20.47
C SER A 247 9.67 22.82 -20.82
N THR A 248 9.50 21.95 -21.82
CA THR A 248 10.55 21.05 -22.28
C THR A 248 11.60 21.72 -23.16
N LEU A 249 11.24 22.82 -23.84
CA LEU A 249 12.15 23.58 -24.69
C LEU A 249 12.96 24.62 -23.92
N THR A 250 12.47 25.11 -22.77
CA THR A 250 13.15 26.12 -21.94
C THR A 250 14.02 25.53 -20.82
N ASN A 251 14.04 24.21 -20.64
CA ASN A 251 14.86 23.52 -19.62
C ASN A 251 16.21 23.00 -20.19
N TRP A 252 16.78 23.73 -21.15
CA TRP A 252 18.15 23.54 -21.66
C TRP A 252 18.93 24.85 -21.50
#